data_AF-A0A1Q8JY07-F1
#
_entry.id   AF-A0A1Q8JY07-F1
#
_cell.length_a   1.000
_cell.length_b   1.000
_cell.length_c   1.000
_cell.angle_alpha   90.00
_cell.angle_beta   90.00
_cell.angle_gamma   90.00
#
_symmetry.space_group_name_H-M   'P 1'
#
loop_
_entity.id
_entity.type
_entity.pdbx_description
1 polymer ?
#
loop_
_entity_poly.entity_id
_entity_poly.type
_entity_poly.pdbx_seq_one_letter_code
_entity_poly.pdbx_strand_id
1 'polypeptide(L)'
;MVVGLRRDRAFWGLAFTAGWLTGAGFFQLYDGLVQHKVMGLHQIRYGVNLVPYDVTWNVIAVVLLFAGIALWVVTARRSDRSTERDASTVS
;
A
#
# COMPACT_ATOMS: atom_id res chain seq x y z
N MET A 1 19.13 -14.99 20.82
CA MET A 1 19.09 -13.50 20.78
C MET A 1 19.13 -12.92 19.36
N VAL A 2 20.02 -13.37 18.46
CA VAL A 2 20.17 -12.79 17.09
C VAL A 2 18.96 -12.98 16.15
N VAL A 3 18.20 -14.07 16.30
CA VAL A 3 17.02 -14.37 15.45
C VAL A 3 15.85 -13.38 15.68
N GLY A 4 15.67 -12.88 16.91
CA GLY A 4 14.63 -11.89 17.23
C GLY A 4 14.85 -10.55 16.53
N LEU A 5 16.09 -10.04 16.57
CA LEU A 5 16.47 -8.77 15.93
C LEU A 5 16.26 -8.77 14.40
N ARG A 6 16.51 -9.90 13.74
CA ARG A 6 16.24 -10.05 12.30
C ARG A 6 14.74 -10.03 12.01
N ARG A 7 13.93 -10.64 12.88
CA ARG A 7 12.48 -10.71 12.75
C ARG A 7 11.83 -9.34 13.00
N ASP A 8 12.32 -8.60 13.97
CA ASP A 8 11.88 -7.23 14.25
C ASP A 8 12.18 -6.32 13.06
N ARG A 9 13.41 -6.36 12.52
CA ARG A 9 13.77 -5.56 11.33
C ARG A 9 12.93 -5.92 10.10
N ALA A 10 12.67 -7.21 9.87
CA ALA A 10 11.83 -7.65 8.76
C ALA A 10 10.38 -7.16 8.92
N PHE A 11 9.84 -7.21 10.14
CA PHE A 11 8.50 -6.70 10.46
C PHE A 11 8.40 -5.19 10.23
N TRP A 12 9.38 -4.41 10.69
CA TRP A 12 9.46 -2.97 10.43
C TRP A 12 9.52 -2.65 8.94
N GLY A 13 10.32 -3.41 8.17
CA GLY A 13 10.39 -3.25 6.71
C GLY A 13 9.05 -3.54 6.03
N LEU A 14 8.39 -4.63 6.40
CA LEU A 14 7.07 -5.01 5.88
C LEU A 14 5.99 -3.98 6.21
N ALA A 15 5.95 -3.50 7.46
CA ALA A 15 5.00 -2.47 7.88
C ALA A 15 5.24 -1.14 7.15
N PHE A 16 6.50 -0.74 6.97
CA PHE A 16 6.86 0.43 6.19
C PHE A 16 6.40 0.30 4.73
N THR A 17 6.70 -0.83 4.06
CA THR A 17 6.26 -1.07 2.69
C THR A 17 4.75 -1.08 2.55
N ALA A 18 4.03 -1.68 3.51
CA ALA A 18 2.57 -1.71 3.52
C ALA A 18 1.98 -0.29 3.65
N GLY A 19 2.51 0.51 4.58
CA GLY A 19 2.13 1.91 4.75
C GLY A 19 2.45 2.75 3.51
N TRP A 20 3.63 2.59 2.93
CA TRP A 20 4.06 3.32 1.74
C TRP A 20 3.19 3.00 0.52
N LEU A 21 2.91 1.72 0.24
CA LEU A 21 2.03 1.32 -0.88
C LEU A 21 0.61 1.84 -0.72
N THR A 22 0.05 1.71 0.51
CA THR A 22 -1.30 2.20 0.82
C THR A 22 -1.38 3.72 0.65
N GLY A 23 -0.42 4.45 1.22
CA GLY A 23 -0.36 5.91 1.14
C GLY A 23 -0.13 6.40 -0.28
N ALA A 24 0.78 5.77 -1.04
CA ALA A 24 1.03 6.11 -2.44
C ALA A 24 -0.21 5.87 -3.30
N GLY A 25 -0.86 4.71 -3.18
CA GLY A 25 -2.09 4.41 -3.92
C GLY A 25 -3.24 5.37 -3.59
N PHE A 26 -3.44 5.68 -2.31
CA PHE A 26 -4.45 6.66 -1.89
C PHE A 26 -4.15 8.07 -2.41
N PHE A 27 -2.90 8.52 -2.29
CA PHE A 27 -2.48 9.83 -2.78
C PHE A 27 -2.68 9.95 -4.28
N GLN A 28 -2.31 8.92 -5.05
CA GLN A 28 -2.51 8.88 -6.51
C GLN A 28 -4.00 8.97 -6.88
N LEU A 29 -4.89 8.29 -6.16
CA LEU A 29 -6.34 8.41 -6.36
C LEU A 29 -6.83 9.82 -6.01
N TYR A 30 -6.36 10.39 -4.90
CA TYR A 30 -6.77 11.72 -4.46
C TYR A 30 -6.33 12.80 -5.47
N ASP A 31 -5.07 12.80 -5.88
CA ASP A 31 -4.54 13.74 -6.87
C ASP A 31 -5.24 13.57 -8.23
N GLY A 32 -5.37 12.32 -8.71
CA GLY A 32 -6.02 12.00 -9.98
C GLY A 32 -7.53 12.22 -10.03
N LEU A 33 -8.23 12.22 -8.89
CA LEU A 33 -9.69 12.41 -8.85
C LEU A 33 -10.08 13.81 -8.37
N VAL A 34 -9.43 14.33 -7.33
CA VAL A 34 -9.76 15.63 -6.74
C VAL A 34 -9.01 16.76 -7.45
N GLN A 35 -7.68 16.71 -7.54
CA GLN A 35 -6.93 17.79 -8.20
C GLN A 35 -7.18 17.83 -9.71
N HIS A 36 -7.34 16.67 -10.34
CA HIS A 36 -7.60 16.59 -11.78
C HIS A 36 -9.06 16.87 -12.18
N LYS A 37 -10.07 16.32 -11.49
CA LYS A 37 -11.48 16.55 -11.87
C LYS A 37 -12.15 17.73 -11.17
N VAL A 38 -11.81 18.01 -9.91
CA VAL A 38 -12.47 19.08 -9.14
C VAL A 38 -11.78 20.42 -9.37
N MET A 39 -10.44 20.42 -9.45
CA MET A 39 -9.67 21.66 -9.59
C MET A 39 -9.18 21.92 -11.02
N GLY A 40 -9.15 20.90 -11.89
CA GLY A 40 -8.77 21.06 -13.30
C GLY A 40 -7.32 21.50 -13.53
N LEU A 41 -6.46 21.43 -12.50
CA LEU A 41 -5.15 22.09 -12.49
C LEU A 41 -4.09 21.42 -13.37
N HIS A 42 -4.29 20.16 -13.75
CA HIS A 42 -3.31 19.37 -14.53
C HIS A 42 -3.70 19.18 -16.01
N GLN A 43 -4.54 20.05 -16.57
CA GLN A 43 -4.84 20.05 -18.01
C GLN A 43 -3.73 20.81 -18.77
N ILE A 44 -2.61 20.15 -19.11
CA ILE A 44 -1.51 20.76 -19.91
C ILE A 44 -1.63 20.43 -21.42
N ARG A 45 -2.68 19.71 -21.86
CA ARG A 45 -2.81 19.33 -23.29
C ARG A 45 -4.23 19.43 -23.82
N TYR A 46 -4.43 20.39 -24.72
CA TYR A 46 -5.62 20.54 -25.53
C TYR A 46 -5.48 19.70 -26.82
N GLY A 47 -6.46 18.86 -27.15
CA GLY A 47 -6.58 18.21 -28.48
C GLY A 47 -6.21 16.72 -28.60
N VAL A 48 -6.01 15.99 -27.49
CA VAL A 48 -5.75 14.53 -27.50
C VAL A 48 -6.65 13.82 -26.50
N ASN A 49 -6.97 12.54 -26.75
CA ASN A 49 -7.81 11.75 -25.87
C ASN A 49 -7.05 11.44 -24.55
N LEU A 50 -7.44 12.08 -23.45
CA LEU A 50 -6.83 11.91 -22.13
C LEU A 50 -7.31 10.66 -21.38
N VAL A 51 -8.39 10.03 -21.85
CA VAL A 51 -9.02 8.87 -21.18
C VAL A 51 -8.03 7.71 -20.92
N PRO A 52 -7.15 7.31 -21.86
CA PRO A 52 -6.21 6.21 -21.62
C PRO A 52 -5.23 6.51 -20.49
N TYR A 53 -4.82 7.77 -20.36
CA TYR A 53 -3.89 8.21 -19.35
C TYR A 53 -4.56 8.19 -17.97
N ASP A 54 -5.74 8.79 -17.85
CA ASP A 54 -6.52 8.81 -16.61
C ASP A 54 -6.84 7.39 -16.11
N VAL A 55 -7.21 6.49 -17.03
CA VAL A 55 -7.47 5.08 -16.69
C VAL A 55 -6.20 4.39 -16.20
N THR A 56 -5.07 4.60 -16.88
CA THR A 56 -3.79 4.00 -16.48
C THR A 56 -3.38 4.43 -15.07
N TRP A 57 -3.47 5.73 -14.78
CA TRP A 57 -3.15 6.26 -13.46
C TRP A 57 -4.07 5.72 -12.36
N ASN A 58 -5.39 5.67 -12.60
CA ASN A 58 -6.32 5.10 -11.65
C ASN A 58 -6.07 3.61 -11.41
N VAL A 59 -5.76 2.84 -12.46
CA VAL A 59 -5.43 1.41 -12.33
C VAL A 59 -4.18 1.22 -11.47
N ILE A 60 -3.11 1.98 -11.72
CA ILE A 60 -1.89 1.93 -10.90
C ILE A 60 -2.20 2.28 -9.44
N ALA A 61 -2.96 3.35 -9.22
CA ALA A 61 -3.32 3.80 -7.88
C ALA A 61 -4.11 2.73 -7.10
N VAL A 62 -5.09 2.11 -7.75
CA VAL A 62 -5.88 0.99 -7.20
C VAL A 62 -5.00 -0.21 -6.87
N VAL A 63 -4.11 -0.60 -7.78
CA VAL A 63 -3.19 -1.73 -7.56
C VAL A 63 -2.27 -1.48 -6.36
N LEU A 64 -1.68 -0.28 -6.26
CA LEU A 64 -0.83 0.09 -5.12
C LEU A 64 -1.60 0.06 -3.81
N LEU A 65 -2.82 0.61 -3.80
CA LEU A 65 -3.67 0.65 -2.61
C LEU A 65 -4.01 -0.76 -2.12
N PHE A 66 -4.50 -1.63 -3.01
CA PHE A 66 -4.84 -3.01 -2.64
C PHE A 66 -3.62 -3.85 -2.27
N ALA A 67 -2.48 -3.65 -2.93
CA ALA A 67 -1.23 -4.32 -2.55
C ALA A 67 -0.79 -3.94 -1.13
N GLY A 68 -0.89 -2.66 -0.77
CA GLY A 68 -0.60 -2.17 0.59
C GLY A 68 -1.54 -2.76 1.64
N ILE A 69 -2.85 -2.74 1.38
CA ILE A 69 -3.87 -3.32 2.28
C ILE A 69 -3.67 -4.83 2.44
N ALA A 70 -3.44 -5.56 1.35
CA ALA A 70 -3.18 -6.99 1.40
C ALA A 70 -1.93 -7.30 2.24
N LEU A 71 -0.88 -6.48 2.12
CA LEU A 71 0.34 -6.64 2.90
C LEU A 71 0.09 -6.42 4.40
N TRP A 72 -0.76 -5.45 4.77
CA TRP A 72 -1.21 -5.26 6.16
C TRP A 72 -1.91 -6.49 6.71
N VAL A 73 -2.87 -7.05 5.96
CA VAL A 73 -3.63 -8.25 6.38
C VAL A 73 -2.70 -9.45 6.54
N VAL A 74 -1.77 -9.67 5.61
CA VAL A 74 -0.81 -10.77 5.69
C VAL A 74 0.12 -10.61 6.89
N THR A 75 0.57 -9.38 7.17
CA THR A 75 1.50 -9.09 8.26
C THR A 75 0.83 -9.28 9.62
N ALA A 76 -0.42 -8.82 9.79
CA ALA A 76 -1.20 -9.03 11.01
C ALA A 76 -1.40 -10.53 11.32
N ARG A 77 -1.77 -11.34 10.31
CA ARG A 77 -1.94 -12.79 10.44
C ARG A 77 -0.65 -13.56 10.73
N ARG A 78 0.51 -12.97 10.47
CA ARG A 78 1.82 -13.58 10.80
C ARG A 78 2.17 -13.33 12.26
N SER A 79 1.80 -12.18 12.81
CA SER A 79 1.99 -11.85 14.23
C SER A 79 1.19 -12.79 15.12
N ASP A 80 -0.11 -12.97 14.85
CA ASP A 80 -0.99 -13.85 15.66
C ASP A 80 -0.49 -15.30 15.70
N ARG A 81 -0.07 -15.84 14.55
CA ARG A 81 0.46 -17.21 14.46
C ARG A 81 1.79 -17.41 15.19
N SER A 82 2.61 -16.38 15.39
CA SER A 82 3.79 -16.51 16.26
C SER A 82 3.39 -16.67 17.72
N THR A 83 2.43 -15.87 18.19
CA THR A 83 2.00 -15.87 19.59
C THR A 83 1.41 -17.22 20.00
N GLU A 84 0.60 -17.84 19.14
CA GLU A 84 0.00 -19.15 19.38
C GLU A 84 1.03 -20.30 19.42
N ARG A 85 2.11 -20.19 18.63
CA ARG A 85 3.20 -21.18 18.57
C ARG A 85 4.11 -21.13 19.79
N ASP A 86 4.34 -19.95 20.36
CA ASP A 86 5.10 -19.80 21.60
C ASP A 86 4.29 -20.33 22.80
N ALA A 87 2.98 -20.05 22.87
CA ALA A 87 2.12 -20.54 23.94
C ALA A 87 2.02 -22.08 24.01
N SER A 88 2.07 -22.76 22.87
CA SER A 88 2.03 -24.23 22.79
C SER A 88 3.37 -24.92 23.09
N THR A 89 4.49 -24.18 23.11
CA THR A 89 5.83 -24.73 23.42
C THR A 89 6.13 -24.69 24.92
N VAL A 90 5.37 -23.92 25.70
CA VAL A 90 5.58 -23.71 27.15
C VAL A 90 4.66 -24.60 28.02
N SER A 91 3.69 -25.28 27.43
CA SER A 91 2.82 -26.29 28.07
C SER A 91 3.38 -27.70 27.94
#